data_AF-A0A841F431-F1
#
_entry.id   AF-A0A841F431-F1
#
_cell.length_a   1.000
_cell.length_b   1.000
_cell.length_c   1.000
_cell.angle_alpha   90.00
_cell.angle_beta   90.00
_cell.angle_gamma   90.00
#
_symmetry.space_group_name_H-M   'P 1'
#
loop_
_entity.id
_entity.type
_entity.pdbx_description
1 polymer ?
#
loop_
_entity_poly.entity_id
_entity_poly.type
_entity_poly.pdbx_seq_one_letter_code
_entity_poly.pdbx_strand_id
1 'polypeptide(L)'
;MENSFTNGHMPSQIVYSFLVQRQQAPILQEVWLKQVQEWMMWVLLGIIVVQLLLWVRGRFSRGPFTDEEVEQADPLLLAYLRSKGQLKLKDTQASLFQLTRKGILCMRIVKSKGRYRKDQGVSNASLTPKTTLEYSMQSAAVSASADEQELVQWLFSHYGFGKQRLRLDALAGPSSEETKRREDMKHYRTKEKMHMDFIRSWKERVVETRDWGQFIRTPLLLRLLVYVMFPVQMLQTGIVCFAERVSVPGVIGLTVTAVIWILVIRKIHVRLLYQLACVGLIISLSLAISGNSEFTSWLYAILFMSLFVRLFLPAREVAPSAKDWEASMRRWRRRYKKGVPAERMGESAETLEQIIQTALVLGIGSRCVRKTNWSMLQQHPDSELRRLIEREPAQEDSLPGATMLEQAPLLVLALHLRGVYRAMSAAEFPYDRSNYIFGTVFPESGGSGGSSPVYTDSYSGKNHKHTHDHHDGSGGHHHGSDSGDSGGGGDSGGGGD
;
A
#
# COMPACT_ATOMS: atom_id res chain seq x y z
N MET A 1 85.46 15.07 23.42
CA MET A 1 84.41 14.34 22.68
C MET A 1 83.40 15.37 22.23
N GLU A 2 83.62 15.90 21.03
CA GLU A 2 82.82 16.93 20.38
C GLU A 2 81.63 16.28 19.67
N ASN A 3 80.42 16.78 19.89
CA ASN A 3 79.23 16.45 19.11
C ASN A 3 78.96 17.58 18.13
N SER A 4 79.34 17.35 16.87
CA SER A 4 79.03 18.22 15.72
C SER A 4 77.59 17.99 15.25
N PHE A 5 76.69 18.90 15.61
CA PHE A 5 75.36 19.02 15.00
C PHE A 5 75.50 19.62 13.60
N THR A 6 75.29 18.80 12.57
CA THR A 6 75.21 19.21 11.18
C THR A 6 73.88 19.93 10.92
N ASN A 7 73.95 21.25 10.69
CA ASN A 7 72.86 22.06 10.15
C ASN A 7 72.56 21.64 8.70
N GLY A 8 71.55 20.79 8.52
CA GLY A 8 71.02 20.44 7.21
C GLY A 8 70.22 21.59 6.61
N HIS A 9 70.87 22.43 5.79
CA HIS A 9 70.18 23.35 4.89
C HIS A 9 69.31 22.54 3.92
N MET A 10 68.00 22.46 4.18
CA MET A 10 67.05 22.02 3.16
C MET A 10 67.13 23.00 1.98
N PRO A 11 67.34 22.52 0.75
CA PRO A 11 67.45 23.38 -0.42
C PRO A 11 66.13 24.12 -0.63
N SER A 12 66.22 25.45 -0.71
CA SER A 12 65.10 26.38 -0.86
C SER A 12 64.15 26.04 -2.03
N GLN A 13 64.63 25.30 -3.02
CA GLN A 13 63.81 24.79 -4.13
C GLN A 13 62.71 23.80 -3.70
N ILE A 14 62.93 22.98 -2.67
CA ILE A 14 61.91 22.03 -2.18
C ILE A 14 60.80 22.79 -1.43
N VAL A 15 61.16 23.85 -0.70
CA VAL A 15 60.17 24.69 0.00
C VAL A 15 59.34 25.49 -1.00
N TYR A 16 59.95 26.00 -2.07
CA TYR A 16 59.23 26.69 -3.15
C TYR A 16 58.30 25.76 -3.93
N SER A 17 58.72 24.54 -4.27
CA SER A 17 57.83 23.59 -4.98
C SER A 17 56.64 23.19 -4.11
N PHE A 18 56.85 22.99 -2.80
CA PHE A 18 55.76 22.64 -1.87
C PHE A 18 54.76 23.80 -1.67
N LEU A 19 55.24 25.05 -1.62
CA LEU A 19 54.38 26.23 -1.49
C LEU A 19 53.60 26.52 -2.78
N VAL A 20 54.22 26.38 -3.95
CA VAL A 20 53.55 26.52 -5.25
C VAL A 20 52.51 25.42 -5.44
N GLN A 21 52.81 24.18 -5.05
CA GLN A 21 51.86 23.07 -5.10
C GLN A 21 50.68 23.29 -4.14
N ARG A 22 50.89 23.95 -2.99
CA ARG A 22 49.82 24.35 -2.06
C ARG A 22 48.94 25.47 -2.60
N GLN A 23 49.47 26.39 -3.41
CA GLN A 23 48.71 27.47 -4.04
C GLN A 23 47.99 27.05 -5.33
N GLN A 24 48.50 26.05 -6.06
CA GLN A 24 47.85 25.55 -7.28
C GLN A 24 46.76 24.48 -7.01
N ALA A 25 46.86 23.75 -5.91
CA ALA A 25 45.85 22.77 -5.48
C ALA A 25 44.41 23.32 -5.37
N PRO A 26 44.15 24.50 -4.77
CA PRO A 26 42.77 25.02 -4.66
C PRO A 26 42.15 25.41 -6.01
N ILE A 27 42.94 25.95 -6.95
CA ILE A 27 42.43 26.41 -8.25
C ILE A 27 42.00 25.22 -9.13
N LEU A 28 42.79 24.14 -9.15
CA LEU A 28 42.43 22.91 -9.86
C LEU A 28 41.25 22.17 -9.21
N GLN A 29 41.13 22.24 -7.89
CA GLN A 29 40.02 21.67 -7.13
C GLN A 29 38.69 22.37 -7.45
N GLU A 30 38.67 23.70 -7.54
CA GLU A 30 37.42 24.45 -7.81
C GLU A 30 36.85 24.19 -9.21
N VAL A 31 37.71 24.13 -10.23
CA VAL A 31 37.27 23.92 -11.62
C VAL A 31 36.68 22.53 -11.80
N TRP A 32 37.36 21.49 -11.30
CA TRP A 32 36.82 20.13 -11.41
C TRP A 32 35.50 20.01 -10.62
N LEU A 33 35.39 20.65 -9.45
CA LEU A 33 34.23 20.45 -8.58
C LEU A 33 32.99 21.08 -9.19
N LYS A 34 33.13 22.29 -9.74
CA LYS A 34 32.06 22.98 -10.49
C LYS A 34 31.60 22.12 -11.67
N GLN A 35 32.53 21.58 -12.44
CA GLN A 35 32.20 20.70 -13.56
C GLN A 35 31.42 19.46 -13.12
N VAL A 36 31.84 18.80 -12.04
CA VAL A 36 31.11 17.63 -11.50
C VAL A 36 29.72 18.03 -11.00
N GLN A 37 29.57 19.17 -10.33
CA GLN A 37 28.27 19.68 -9.87
C GLN A 37 27.31 19.94 -11.04
N GLU A 38 27.79 20.62 -12.09
CA GLU A 38 27.02 20.87 -13.31
C GLU A 38 26.58 19.56 -13.94
N TRP A 39 27.48 18.59 -14.08
CA TRP A 39 27.17 17.27 -14.63
C TRP A 39 26.11 16.55 -13.79
N MET A 40 26.24 16.60 -12.47
CA MET A 40 25.24 16.00 -11.58
C MET A 40 23.87 16.65 -11.72
N MET A 41 23.81 17.97 -11.86
CA MET A 41 22.56 18.68 -12.11
C MET A 41 21.91 18.26 -13.42
N TRP A 42 22.70 18.17 -14.50
CA TRP A 42 22.22 17.66 -15.79
C TRP A 42 21.76 16.21 -15.71
N VAL A 43 22.46 15.35 -14.97
CA VAL A 43 22.06 13.96 -14.74
C VAL A 43 20.75 13.88 -13.96
N LEU A 44 20.61 14.64 -12.87
CA LEU A 44 19.36 14.68 -12.08
C LEU A 44 18.19 15.19 -12.92
N LEU A 45 18.40 16.26 -13.70
CA LEU A 45 17.40 16.79 -14.63
C LEU A 45 17.03 15.74 -15.71
N GLY A 46 18.03 15.07 -16.28
CA GLY A 46 17.85 13.99 -17.25
C GLY A 46 17.01 12.84 -16.67
N ILE A 47 17.25 12.45 -15.42
CA ILE A 47 16.45 11.43 -14.73
C ILE A 47 14.97 11.86 -14.64
N ILE A 48 14.69 13.12 -14.30
CA ILE A 48 13.31 13.65 -14.24
C ILE A 48 12.65 13.59 -15.62
N VAL A 49 13.33 14.09 -16.65
CA VAL A 49 12.82 14.12 -18.02
C VAL A 49 12.54 12.71 -18.53
N VAL A 50 13.48 11.78 -18.35
CA VAL A 50 13.30 10.36 -18.74
C VAL A 50 12.13 9.73 -17.98
N GLN A 51 12.01 9.97 -16.68
CA GLN A 51 10.92 9.43 -15.87
C GLN A 51 9.56 9.97 -16.33
N LEU A 52 9.48 11.25 -16.71
CA LEU A 52 8.28 11.86 -17.26
C LEU A 52 7.92 11.26 -18.62
N LEU A 53 8.89 11.08 -19.52
CA LEU A 53 8.69 10.43 -20.82
C LEU A 53 8.19 8.99 -20.68
N LEU A 54 8.75 8.22 -19.75
CA LEU A 54 8.29 6.85 -19.46
C LEU A 54 6.86 6.85 -18.91
N TRP A 55 6.50 7.81 -18.06
CA TRP A 55 5.14 7.95 -17.55
C TRP A 55 4.15 8.29 -18.66
N VAL A 56 4.49 9.23 -19.55
CA VAL A 56 3.68 9.60 -20.72
C VAL A 56 3.52 8.41 -21.67
N ARG A 57 4.62 7.73 -22.05
CA ARG A 57 4.57 6.52 -22.90
C ARG A 57 3.69 5.43 -22.28
N GLY A 58 3.84 5.19 -20.97
CA GLY A 58 3.02 4.22 -20.25
C GLY A 58 1.52 4.58 -20.28
N ARG A 59 1.18 5.88 -20.24
CA ARG A 59 -0.21 6.33 -20.33
C ARG A 59 -0.84 6.00 -21.69
N PHE A 60 -0.08 6.10 -22.77
CA PHE A 60 -0.56 5.87 -24.14
C PHE A 60 -0.47 4.42 -24.62
N SER A 61 0.40 3.59 -24.04
CA SER A 61 0.46 2.16 -24.39
C SER A 61 -0.86 1.45 -24.08
N ARG A 62 -1.36 0.69 -25.07
CA ARG A 62 -2.62 -0.08 -24.98
C ARG A 62 -2.40 -1.57 -24.66
N GLY A 63 -1.15 -2.04 -24.69
CA GLY A 63 -0.80 -3.45 -24.51
C GLY A 63 -1.33 -4.35 -25.63
N PRO A 64 -0.67 -5.49 -25.90
CA PRO A 64 -1.03 -6.39 -26.99
C PRO A 64 -2.19 -7.34 -26.63
N PHE A 65 -2.33 -7.72 -25.35
CA PHE A 65 -3.31 -8.74 -24.95
C PHE A 65 -4.73 -8.23 -25.10
N THR A 66 -5.67 -9.10 -25.46
CA THR A 66 -7.11 -8.79 -25.57
C THR A 66 -7.77 -8.65 -24.19
N ASP A 67 -9.03 -8.25 -24.13
CA ASP A 67 -9.70 -8.09 -22.84
C ASP A 67 -10.04 -9.48 -22.24
N GLU A 68 -10.34 -10.44 -23.11
CA GLU A 68 -10.58 -11.85 -22.85
C GLU A 68 -9.34 -12.53 -22.26
N GLU A 69 -8.17 -12.31 -22.86
CA GLU A 69 -6.90 -12.84 -22.36
C GLU A 69 -6.57 -12.31 -20.96
N VAL A 70 -6.90 -11.04 -20.68
CA VAL A 70 -6.74 -10.44 -19.34
C VAL A 70 -7.70 -11.07 -18.34
N GLU A 71 -8.91 -11.43 -18.75
CA GLU A 71 -9.93 -12.06 -17.89
C GLU A 71 -9.61 -13.53 -17.60
N GLN A 72 -9.07 -14.25 -18.57
CA GLN A 72 -8.62 -15.64 -18.46
C GLN A 72 -7.29 -15.79 -17.71
N ALA A 73 -6.50 -14.72 -17.63
CA ALA A 73 -5.26 -14.71 -16.88
C ALA A 73 -5.48 -15.10 -15.41
N ASP A 74 -4.43 -15.65 -14.81
CA ASP A 74 -4.43 -16.00 -13.39
C ASP A 74 -4.76 -14.76 -12.54
N PRO A 75 -5.87 -14.77 -11.77
CA PRO A 75 -6.24 -13.65 -10.91
C PRO A 75 -5.14 -13.25 -9.94
N LEU A 76 -4.37 -14.22 -9.42
CA LEU A 76 -3.27 -13.93 -8.49
C LEU A 76 -2.12 -13.20 -9.20
N LEU A 77 -1.82 -13.55 -10.46
CA LEU A 77 -0.85 -12.83 -11.28
C LEU A 77 -1.29 -11.38 -11.50
N LEU A 78 -2.57 -11.16 -11.83
CA LEU A 78 -3.12 -9.82 -12.00
C LEU A 78 -3.01 -9.00 -10.70
N ALA A 79 -3.28 -9.61 -9.54
CA ALA A 79 -3.11 -8.98 -8.23
C ALA A 79 -1.63 -8.62 -7.96
N TYR A 80 -0.72 -9.54 -8.29
CA TYR A 80 0.72 -9.39 -8.14
C TYR A 80 1.26 -8.21 -8.98
N LEU A 81 0.91 -8.16 -10.26
CA LEU A 81 1.32 -7.07 -11.17
C LEU A 81 0.71 -5.73 -10.74
N ARG A 82 -0.58 -5.71 -10.40
CA ARG A 82 -1.28 -4.50 -9.92
C ARG A 82 -0.63 -3.93 -8.66
N SER A 83 -0.24 -4.79 -7.72
CA SER A 83 0.41 -4.41 -6.47
C SER A 83 1.92 -4.19 -6.60
N LYS A 84 2.50 -4.37 -7.80
CA LYS A 84 3.94 -4.31 -8.05
C LYS A 84 4.72 -5.23 -7.09
N GLY A 85 4.23 -6.47 -6.94
CA GLY A 85 4.78 -7.49 -6.05
C GLY A 85 4.60 -7.19 -4.56
N GLN A 86 3.67 -6.31 -4.18
CA GLN A 86 3.26 -6.10 -2.79
C GLN A 86 1.94 -6.80 -2.52
N LEU A 87 1.94 -8.15 -2.56
CA LEU A 87 0.79 -8.92 -2.12
C LEU A 87 0.49 -8.60 -0.66
N LYS A 88 -0.77 -8.24 -0.40
CA LYS A 88 -1.32 -7.97 0.93
C LYS A 88 -2.35 -9.04 1.28
N LEU A 89 -2.84 -9.01 2.52
CA LEU A 89 -3.91 -9.90 2.95
C LEU A 89 -5.07 -9.92 1.95
N LYS A 90 -5.53 -8.76 1.47
CA LYS A 90 -6.63 -8.62 0.49
C LYS A 90 -6.42 -9.33 -0.86
N ASP A 91 -5.18 -9.63 -1.21
CA ASP A 91 -4.84 -10.27 -2.47
C ASP A 91 -4.94 -11.81 -2.35
N THR A 92 -5.13 -12.37 -1.15
CA THR A 92 -5.43 -13.82 -1.00
C THR A 92 -6.77 -14.20 -1.64
N GLN A 93 -7.70 -13.26 -1.77
CA GLN A 93 -8.94 -13.47 -2.50
C GLN A 93 -8.71 -13.69 -3.99
N ALA A 94 -7.67 -13.11 -4.58
CA ALA A 94 -7.31 -13.42 -5.96
C ALA A 94 -6.93 -14.91 -6.10
N SER A 95 -6.20 -15.45 -5.12
CA SER A 95 -5.92 -16.89 -5.07
C SER A 95 -7.18 -17.73 -4.81
N LEU A 96 -8.11 -17.28 -3.96
CA LEU A 96 -9.40 -17.96 -3.78
C LEU A 96 -10.22 -17.99 -5.07
N PHE A 97 -10.27 -16.90 -5.85
CA PHE A 97 -10.89 -16.89 -7.17
C PHE A 97 -10.18 -17.83 -8.16
N GLN A 98 -8.85 -17.87 -8.14
CA GLN A 98 -8.10 -18.84 -8.93
C GLN A 98 -8.50 -20.28 -8.59
N LEU A 99 -8.59 -20.61 -7.30
CA LEU A 99 -8.99 -21.94 -6.82
C LEU A 99 -10.46 -22.26 -7.17
N THR A 100 -11.34 -21.27 -7.17
CA THR A 100 -12.72 -21.42 -7.63
C THR A 100 -12.79 -21.67 -9.13
N ARG A 101 -12.01 -20.94 -9.94
CA ARG A 101 -11.92 -21.19 -11.39
C ARG A 101 -11.33 -22.56 -11.72
N LYS A 102 -10.46 -23.10 -10.87
CA LYS A 102 -9.93 -24.47 -10.97
C LYS A 102 -10.90 -25.57 -10.48
N GLY A 103 -12.07 -25.21 -9.93
CA GLY A 103 -13.02 -26.16 -9.34
C GLY A 103 -12.59 -26.78 -8.02
N ILE A 104 -11.55 -26.26 -7.35
CA ILE A 104 -11.07 -26.76 -6.05
C ILE A 104 -12.00 -26.26 -4.93
N LEU A 105 -12.42 -24.99 -5.03
CA LEU A 105 -13.30 -24.34 -4.08
C LEU A 105 -14.63 -23.96 -4.74
N CYS A 106 -15.74 -24.27 -4.09
CA CYS A 106 -17.04 -23.67 -4.41
C CYS A 106 -17.21 -22.37 -3.62
N MET A 107 -17.82 -21.36 -4.24
CA MET A 107 -18.09 -20.06 -3.63
C MET A 107 -19.59 -19.86 -3.48
N ARG A 108 -20.03 -19.32 -2.35
CA ARG A 108 -21.43 -18.95 -2.11
C ARG A 108 -21.55 -17.67 -1.31
N ILE A 109 -22.72 -17.05 -1.36
CA ILE A 109 -23.01 -15.83 -0.60
C ILE A 109 -23.76 -16.19 0.65
N VAL A 110 -23.29 -15.65 1.78
CA VAL A 110 -23.92 -15.85 3.09
C VAL A 110 -24.08 -14.50 3.79
N LYS A 111 -24.94 -14.44 4.81
CA LYS A 111 -25.03 -13.26 5.67
C LYS A 111 -23.72 -13.09 6.44
N SER A 112 -23.27 -11.84 6.56
CA SER A 112 -22.13 -11.51 7.40
C SER A 112 -22.41 -11.82 8.88
N LYS A 113 -21.35 -11.99 9.67
CA LYS A 113 -21.45 -12.15 11.13
C LYS A 113 -22.26 -11.02 11.76
N GLY A 114 -23.04 -11.37 12.78
CA GLY A 114 -23.94 -10.44 13.49
C GLY A 114 -23.24 -9.18 13.98
N ARG A 115 -21.98 -9.29 14.43
CA ARG A 115 -21.17 -8.14 14.87
C ARG A 115 -20.92 -7.09 13.78
N TYR A 116 -20.86 -7.49 12.51
CA TYR A 116 -20.68 -6.56 11.40
C TYR A 116 -22.02 -6.08 10.88
N ARG A 117 -23.05 -6.95 10.88
CA ARG A 117 -24.39 -6.58 10.42
C ARG A 117 -25.10 -5.57 11.34
N LYS A 118 -24.83 -5.63 12.64
CA LYS A 118 -25.42 -4.75 13.67
C LYS A 118 -24.59 -3.50 13.94
N ASP A 119 -23.38 -3.43 13.39
CA ASP A 119 -22.49 -2.30 13.62
C ASP A 119 -22.97 -1.09 12.83
N GLN A 120 -23.63 -0.14 13.50
CA GLN A 120 -24.14 1.06 12.83
C GLN A 120 -23.04 1.98 12.28
N GLY A 121 -21.77 1.67 12.53
CA GLY A 121 -20.63 2.46 12.09
C GLY A 121 -20.57 3.83 12.78
N VAL A 122 -19.38 4.31 13.11
CA VAL A 122 -19.26 5.64 13.75
C VAL A 122 -19.58 6.79 12.78
N SER A 123 -19.56 6.55 11.46
CA SER A 123 -19.67 7.62 10.45
C SER A 123 -20.69 7.40 9.33
N ASN A 124 -21.17 6.18 9.05
CA ASN A 124 -22.18 5.93 8.01
C ASN A 124 -22.83 4.54 8.17
N ALA A 125 -24.09 4.49 8.58
CA ALA A 125 -24.87 3.24 8.64
C ALA A 125 -25.01 2.56 7.26
N SER A 126 -24.89 3.33 6.18
CA SER A 126 -24.91 2.85 4.79
C SER A 126 -23.68 2.04 4.38
N LEU A 127 -22.60 2.05 5.19
CA LEU A 127 -21.41 1.24 4.92
C LEU A 127 -21.48 -0.16 5.51
N THR A 128 -22.47 -0.48 6.34
CA THR A 128 -22.51 -1.73 7.10
C THR A 128 -22.58 -2.97 6.21
N PRO A 129 -21.62 -3.91 6.25
CA PRO A 129 -21.61 -5.02 5.32
C PRO A 129 -22.57 -6.12 5.77
N LYS A 130 -23.56 -6.42 4.91
CA LYS A 130 -24.66 -7.35 5.22
C LYS A 130 -24.41 -8.78 4.74
N THR A 131 -23.57 -8.94 3.73
CA THR A 131 -23.26 -10.23 3.10
C THR A 131 -21.76 -10.47 3.08
N THR A 132 -21.36 -11.72 2.88
CA THR A 132 -19.95 -12.10 2.71
C THR A 132 -19.87 -13.33 1.82
N LEU A 133 -18.66 -13.64 1.36
CA LEU A 133 -18.41 -14.86 0.61
C LEU A 133 -18.01 -15.97 1.58
N GLU A 134 -18.59 -17.14 1.34
CA GLU A 134 -18.16 -18.39 1.95
C GLU A 134 -17.59 -19.30 0.86
N TYR A 135 -16.44 -19.89 1.15
CA TYR A 135 -15.79 -20.87 0.30
C TYR A 135 -15.89 -22.25 0.94
N SER A 136 -16.22 -23.27 0.16
CA SER A 136 -16.23 -24.66 0.61
C SER A 136 -15.35 -25.53 -0.29
N MET A 137 -14.63 -26.49 0.30
CA MET A 137 -13.87 -27.45 -0.49
C MET A 137 -14.82 -28.37 -1.28
N GLN A 138 -14.63 -28.49 -2.59
CA GLN A 138 -15.54 -29.27 -3.45
C GLN A 138 -14.93 -30.62 -3.87
N SER A 139 -13.61 -30.73 -4.04
CA SER A 139 -12.95 -32.01 -4.37
C SER A 139 -11.43 -31.97 -4.10
N ALA A 140 -10.87 -33.14 -3.76
CA ALA A 140 -9.43 -33.38 -3.59
C ALA A 140 -8.70 -33.75 -4.90
N ALA A 141 -9.41 -33.86 -6.02
CA ALA A 141 -8.89 -34.48 -7.25
C ALA A 141 -8.01 -33.56 -8.12
N VAL A 142 -8.04 -32.24 -7.92
CA VAL A 142 -7.17 -31.30 -8.65
C VAL A 142 -5.97 -30.96 -7.79
N SER A 143 -4.77 -31.28 -8.27
CA SER A 143 -3.52 -30.99 -7.58
C SER A 143 -3.30 -29.48 -7.49
N ALA A 144 -3.64 -28.89 -6.35
CA ALA A 144 -3.27 -27.52 -6.01
C ALA A 144 -1.73 -27.41 -5.97
N SER A 145 -1.20 -26.28 -6.43
CA SER A 145 0.23 -25.96 -6.31
C SER A 145 0.65 -25.80 -4.84
N ALA A 146 1.95 -25.90 -4.53
CA ALA A 146 2.43 -25.84 -3.14
C ALA A 146 2.04 -24.53 -2.43
N ASP A 147 2.09 -23.40 -3.14
CA ASP A 147 1.65 -22.10 -2.64
C ASP A 147 0.14 -22.01 -2.41
N GLU A 148 -0.65 -22.67 -3.26
CA GLU A 148 -2.10 -22.78 -3.10
C GLU A 148 -2.48 -23.67 -1.92
N GLN A 149 -1.82 -24.82 -1.77
CA GLN A 149 -2.04 -25.74 -0.66
C GLN A 149 -1.72 -25.08 0.68
N GLU A 150 -0.61 -24.34 0.77
CA GLU A 150 -0.24 -23.61 1.98
C GLU A 150 -1.33 -22.58 2.36
N LEU A 151 -1.81 -21.80 1.38
CA LEU A 151 -2.86 -20.81 1.61
C LEU A 151 -4.16 -21.47 2.07
N VAL A 152 -4.59 -22.53 1.39
CA VAL A 152 -5.81 -23.26 1.72
C VAL A 152 -5.69 -23.88 3.11
N GLN A 153 -4.58 -24.53 3.41
CA GLN A 153 -4.32 -25.11 4.73
C GLN A 153 -4.42 -24.04 5.81
N TRP A 154 -3.72 -22.91 5.65
CA TRP A 154 -3.75 -21.82 6.61
C TRP A 154 -5.15 -21.27 6.82
N LEU A 155 -5.87 -20.95 5.73
CA LEU A 155 -7.22 -20.38 5.78
C LEU A 155 -8.23 -21.33 6.43
N PHE A 156 -8.31 -22.57 5.96
CA PHE A 156 -9.33 -23.51 6.41
C PHE A 156 -9.00 -24.13 7.77
N SER A 157 -7.73 -24.27 8.15
CA SER A 157 -7.37 -24.80 9.48
C SER A 157 -7.55 -23.75 10.59
N HIS A 158 -7.23 -22.48 10.33
CA HIS A 158 -7.26 -21.43 11.35
C HIS A 158 -8.60 -20.68 11.41
N TYR A 159 -9.31 -20.58 10.28
CA TYR A 159 -10.53 -19.78 10.16
C TYR A 159 -11.73 -20.55 9.61
N GLY A 160 -11.53 -21.83 9.25
CA GLY A 160 -12.59 -22.66 8.71
C GLY A 160 -13.51 -23.25 9.79
N PHE A 161 -14.79 -23.30 9.48
CA PHE A 161 -15.78 -24.08 10.23
C PHE A 161 -15.65 -25.55 9.83
N GLY A 162 -15.26 -26.41 10.79
CA GLY A 162 -15.07 -27.84 10.55
C GLY A 162 -14.00 -28.16 9.49
N LYS A 163 -13.05 -27.24 9.25
CA LYS A 163 -12.00 -27.35 8.21
C LYS A 163 -12.48 -27.49 6.76
N GLN A 164 -13.78 -27.33 6.51
CA GLN A 164 -14.38 -27.51 5.17
C GLN A 164 -14.98 -26.23 4.59
N ARG A 165 -15.31 -25.24 5.43
CA ARG A 165 -15.96 -23.99 5.01
C ARG A 165 -15.24 -22.78 5.59
N LEU A 166 -14.94 -21.78 4.77
CA LEU A 166 -14.30 -20.54 5.17
C LEU A 166 -15.20 -19.36 4.84
N ARG A 167 -15.56 -18.55 5.84
CA ARG A 167 -16.20 -17.26 5.60
C ARG A 167 -15.15 -16.15 5.57
N LEU A 168 -15.22 -15.27 4.58
CA LEU A 168 -14.28 -14.17 4.45
C LEU A 168 -14.32 -13.19 5.63
N ASP A 169 -15.50 -13.02 6.25
CA ASP A 169 -15.66 -12.21 7.46
C ASP A 169 -14.97 -12.81 8.70
N ALA A 170 -14.39 -14.00 8.62
CA ALA A 170 -13.50 -14.54 9.65
C ALA A 170 -12.10 -13.89 9.60
N LEU A 171 -11.67 -13.43 8.42
CA LEU A 171 -10.40 -12.72 8.22
C LEU A 171 -10.51 -11.23 8.56
N ALA A 172 -11.73 -10.75 8.78
CA ALA A 172 -12.00 -9.39 9.18
C ALA A 172 -11.45 -9.05 10.59
N GLY A 173 -10.98 -7.82 10.73
CA GLY A 173 -10.61 -7.09 11.93
C GLY A 173 -11.82 -6.59 12.74
N PRO A 174 -11.61 -5.66 13.67
CA PRO A 174 -12.61 -5.28 14.66
C PRO A 174 -13.82 -4.57 14.04
N SER A 175 -14.99 -4.74 14.65
CA SER A 175 -16.13 -3.82 14.45
C SER A 175 -15.86 -2.46 15.12
N SER A 176 -16.70 -1.48 14.84
CA SER A 176 -16.63 -0.14 15.45
C SER A 176 -16.81 -0.20 16.97
N GLU A 177 -17.68 -1.09 17.45
CA GLU A 177 -17.87 -1.33 18.88
C GLU A 177 -16.64 -1.98 19.52
N GLU A 178 -16.06 -3.00 18.88
CA GLU A 178 -14.85 -3.69 19.34
C GLU A 178 -13.63 -2.74 19.34
N THR A 179 -13.60 -1.76 18.43
CA THR A 179 -12.51 -0.77 18.36
C THR A 179 -12.46 0.12 19.61
N LYS A 180 -13.61 0.36 20.26
CA LYS A 180 -13.68 1.15 21.51
C LYS A 180 -13.07 0.41 22.70
N ARG A 181 -12.95 -0.92 22.62
CA ARG A 181 -12.46 -1.77 23.71
C ARG A 181 -10.97 -2.08 23.52
N ARG A 182 -10.14 -1.68 24.50
CA ARG A 182 -8.69 -1.84 24.43
C ARG A 182 -8.25 -3.31 24.36
N GLU A 183 -8.96 -4.19 25.06
CA GLU A 183 -8.68 -5.62 25.10
C GLU A 183 -8.90 -6.30 23.74
N ASP A 184 -10.04 -6.02 23.10
CA ASP A 184 -10.35 -6.50 21.75
C ASP A 184 -9.30 -6.02 20.74
N MET A 185 -8.89 -4.75 20.83
CA MET A 185 -7.82 -4.21 19.98
C MET A 185 -6.49 -4.92 20.14
N LYS A 186 -6.14 -5.44 21.33
CA LYS A 186 -4.92 -6.24 21.55
C LYS A 186 -5.00 -7.59 20.83
N HIS A 187 -6.17 -8.24 20.87
CA HIS A 187 -6.42 -9.47 20.13
C HIS A 187 -6.25 -9.23 18.62
N TYR A 188 -6.87 -8.18 18.07
CA TYR A 188 -6.80 -7.88 16.64
C TYR A 188 -5.41 -7.47 16.15
N ARG A 189 -4.62 -6.76 16.96
CA ARG A 189 -3.21 -6.46 16.62
C ARG A 189 -2.36 -7.73 16.55
N THR A 190 -2.59 -8.67 17.47
CA THR A 190 -1.90 -9.97 17.45
C THR A 190 -2.28 -10.76 16.20
N LYS A 191 -3.58 -10.80 15.87
CA LYS A 191 -4.10 -11.42 14.64
C LYS A 191 -3.51 -10.79 13.37
N GLU A 192 -3.45 -9.46 13.31
CA GLU A 192 -2.86 -8.71 12.19
C GLU A 192 -1.38 -9.08 12.00
N LYS A 193 -0.60 -9.16 13.08
CA LYS A 193 0.80 -9.58 13.02
C LYS A 193 0.95 -10.99 12.46
N MET A 194 0.16 -11.94 12.95
CA MET A 194 0.15 -13.32 12.44
C MET A 194 -0.22 -13.38 10.95
N HIS A 195 -1.19 -12.57 10.51
CA HIS A 195 -1.54 -12.44 9.10
C HIS A 195 -0.38 -11.89 8.28
N MET A 196 0.27 -10.82 8.73
CA MET A 196 1.38 -10.21 8.00
C MET A 196 2.59 -11.14 7.88
N ASP A 197 2.88 -11.93 8.91
CA ASP A 197 3.98 -12.88 8.89
C ASP A 197 3.67 -14.05 7.94
N PHE A 198 2.45 -14.60 7.96
CA PHE A 198 2.03 -15.61 7.00
C PHE A 198 2.01 -15.09 5.55
N ILE A 199 1.45 -13.90 5.31
CA ILE A 199 1.39 -13.33 3.95
C ILE A 199 2.79 -13.08 3.40
N ARG A 200 3.77 -12.76 4.26
CA ARG A 200 5.17 -12.61 3.84
C ARG A 200 5.75 -13.94 3.37
N SER A 201 5.61 -15.01 4.16
CA SER A 201 6.13 -16.34 3.78
C SER A 201 5.40 -16.91 2.56
N TRP A 202 4.08 -16.81 2.53
CA TRP A 202 3.27 -17.24 1.39
C TRP A 202 3.66 -16.51 0.10
N LYS A 203 3.85 -15.19 0.17
CA LYS A 203 4.30 -14.42 -0.99
C LYS A 203 5.66 -14.90 -1.51
N GLU A 204 6.62 -15.19 -0.61
CA GLU A 204 7.94 -15.69 -1.01
C GLU A 204 7.79 -17.02 -1.74
N ARG A 205 6.95 -17.94 -1.24
CA ARG A 205 6.64 -19.20 -1.92
C ARG A 205 5.93 -19.03 -3.26
N VAL A 206 4.99 -18.09 -3.38
CA VAL A 206 4.33 -17.78 -4.67
C VAL A 206 5.37 -17.31 -5.70
N VAL A 207 6.28 -16.43 -5.28
CA VAL A 207 7.32 -15.89 -6.18
C VAL A 207 8.30 -16.98 -6.61
N GLU A 208 8.67 -17.89 -5.71
CA GLU A 208 9.56 -19.02 -5.98
C GLU A 208 8.89 -20.08 -6.87
N THR A 209 7.69 -20.53 -6.50
CA THR A 209 6.97 -21.61 -7.20
C THR A 209 6.56 -21.23 -8.62
N ARG A 210 6.24 -19.95 -8.85
CA ARG A 210 5.72 -19.47 -10.14
C ARG A 210 6.72 -18.66 -10.96
N ASP A 211 7.96 -18.52 -10.48
CA ASP A 211 9.03 -17.73 -11.10
C ASP A 211 8.61 -16.29 -11.46
N TRP A 212 7.85 -15.64 -10.57
CA TRP A 212 7.37 -14.27 -10.77
C TRP A 212 8.40 -13.21 -10.35
N GLY A 213 9.54 -13.62 -9.80
CA GLY A 213 10.59 -12.72 -9.32
C GLY A 213 11.11 -11.78 -10.42
N GLN A 214 11.11 -12.26 -11.67
CA GLN A 214 11.52 -11.51 -12.85
C GLN A 214 10.55 -10.39 -13.26
N PHE A 215 9.28 -10.45 -12.85
CA PHE A 215 8.27 -9.47 -13.29
C PHE A 215 8.37 -8.13 -12.57
N ILE A 216 8.98 -8.08 -11.38
CA ILE A 216 9.10 -6.87 -10.58
C ILE A 216 10.57 -6.58 -10.32
N ARG A 217 11.03 -5.42 -10.77
CA ARG A 217 12.43 -5.00 -10.61
C ARG A 217 12.54 -3.65 -9.91
N THR A 218 13.68 -3.43 -9.28
CA THR A 218 14.08 -2.09 -8.85
C THR A 218 14.45 -1.28 -10.09
N PRO A 219 13.91 -0.07 -10.29
CA PRO A 219 14.20 0.73 -11.47
C PRO A 219 15.68 1.10 -11.53
N LEU A 220 16.27 1.06 -12.73
CA LEU A 220 17.69 1.37 -12.95
C LEU A 220 18.05 2.77 -12.48
N LEU A 221 17.17 3.75 -12.72
CA LEU A 221 17.36 5.14 -12.29
C LEU A 221 17.44 5.27 -10.76
N LEU A 222 16.69 4.45 -10.01
CA LEU A 222 16.78 4.44 -8.55
C LEU A 222 18.10 3.82 -8.07
N ARG A 223 18.56 2.76 -8.75
CA ARG A 223 19.87 2.17 -8.47
C ARG A 223 20.98 3.19 -8.75
N LEU A 224 20.94 3.88 -9.88
CA LEU A 224 21.88 4.94 -10.22
C LEU A 224 21.90 6.05 -9.15
N LEU A 225 20.71 6.50 -8.73
CA LEU A 225 20.58 7.53 -7.70
C LEU A 225 21.19 7.11 -6.35
N VAL A 226 20.97 5.87 -5.92
CA VAL A 226 21.38 5.39 -4.58
C VAL A 226 22.83 4.89 -4.56
N TYR A 227 23.27 4.16 -5.58
CA TYR A 227 24.59 3.52 -5.62
C TYR A 227 25.68 4.40 -6.23
N VAL A 228 25.34 5.35 -7.09
CA VAL A 228 26.33 6.20 -7.78
C VAL A 228 26.19 7.66 -7.33
N MET A 229 25.01 8.25 -7.50
CA MET A 229 24.84 9.69 -7.24
C MET A 229 25.01 10.03 -5.76
N PHE A 230 24.40 9.27 -4.86
CA PHE A 230 24.48 9.57 -3.42
C PHE A 230 25.91 9.49 -2.86
N PRO A 231 26.74 8.47 -3.18
CA PRO A 231 28.16 8.48 -2.80
C PRO A 231 28.94 9.67 -3.33
N VAL A 232 28.69 10.08 -4.58
CA VAL A 232 29.33 11.27 -5.16
C VAL A 232 28.91 12.54 -4.40
N GLN A 233 27.61 12.68 -4.07
CA GLN A 233 27.12 13.78 -3.23
C GLN A 233 27.81 13.79 -1.85
N MET A 234 27.87 12.62 -1.21
CA MET A 234 28.51 12.46 0.10
C MET A 234 30.01 12.80 0.04
N LEU A 235 30.71 12.38 -1.01
CA LEU A 235 32.12 12.69 -1.23
C LEU A 235 32.34 14.19 -1.44
N GLN A 236 31.52 14.85 -2.27
CA GLN A 236 31.59 16.30 -2.46
C GLN A 236 31.33 17.06 -1.17
N THR A 237 30.29 16.68 -0.40
CA THR A 237 30.04 17.26 0.92
C THR A 237 31.25 17.06 1.84
N GLY A 238 31.86 15.86 1.85
CA GLY A 238 33.06 15.57 2.61
C GLY A 238 34.26 16.45 2.24
N ILE A 239 34.51 16.67 0.94
CA ILE A 239 35.59 17.54 0.45
C ILE A 239 35.38 18.98 0.95
N VAL A 240 34.16 19.50 0.87
CA VAL A 240 33.88 20.86 1.34
C VAL A 240 34.03 20.97 2.86
N CYS A 241 33.49 20.01 3.60
CA CYS A 241 33.66 19.97 5.05
C CYS A 241 35.13 19.89 5.45
N PHE A 242 35.98 19.24 4.63
CA PHE A 242 37.42 19.17 4.87
C PHE A 242 38.12 20.51 4.55
N ALA A 243 37.76 21.15 3.44
CA ALA A 243 38.35 22.41 2.99
C ALA A 243 38.09 23.57 3.99
N GLU A 244 36.88 23.66 4.55
CA GLU A 244 36.47 24.73 5.48
C GLU A 244 36.94 24.51 6.94
N ARG A 245 37.88 23.59 7.16
CA ARG A 245 38.30 23.10 8.48
C ARG A 245 37.15 22.45 9.24
N VAL A 246 37.09 21.14 9.06
CA VAL A 246 36.19 20.20 9.72
C VAL A 246 35.79 20.61 11.15
N SER A 247 34.54 21.05 11.31
CA SER A 247 33.93 21.15 12.64
C SER A 247 33.61 19.74 13.16
N VAL A 248 33.83 19.48 14.46
CA VAL A 248 33.48 18.18 15.09
C VAL A 248 32.02 17.76 14.79
N PRO A 249 31.03 18.68 14.83
CA PRO A 249 29.66 18.35 14.44
C PRO A 249 29.51 17.89 12.98
N GLY A 250 30.29 18.48 12.05
CA GLY A 250 30.29 18.10 10.64
C GLY A 250 30.74 16.65 10.41
N VAL A 251 31.79 16.20 11.12
CA VAL A 251 32.26 14.78 11.04
C VAL A 251 31.21 13.83 11.57
N ILE A 252 30.61 14.16 12.71
CA ILE A 252 29.57 13.35 13.33
C ILE A 252 28.39 13.23 12.36
N GLY A 253 27.94 14.34 11.77
CA GLY A 253 26.87 14.37 10.78
C GLY A 253 27.16 13.50 9.55
N LEU A 254 28.37 13.60 8.98
CA LEU A 254 28.79 12.78 7.84
C LEU A 254 28.83 11.28 8.19
N THR A 255 29.34 10.94 9.37
CA THR A 255 29.44 9.55 9.84
C THR A 255 28.05 8.93 10.02
N VAL A 256 27.14 9.65 10.68
CA VAL A 256 25.73 9.24 10.84
C VAL A 256 25.07 9.06 9.47
N THR A 257 25.30 10.00 8.55
CA THR A 257 24.73 9.95 7.20
C THR A 257 25.25 8.73 6.40
N ALA A 258 26.53 8.38 6.54
CA ALA A 258 27.10 7.18 5.93
C ALA A 258 26.45 5.90 6.47
N VAL A 259 26.19 5.82 7.78
CA VAL A 259 25.46 4.69 8.39
C VAL A 259 24.03 4.60 7.85
N ILE A 260 23.32 5.72 7.74
CA ILE A 260 21.97 5.76 7.16
C ILE A 260 22.01 5.30 5.69
N TRP A 261 23.02 5.71 4.92
CA TRP A 261 23.16 5.27 3.53
C TRP A 261 23.36 3.76 3.38
N ILE A 262 24.12 3.11 4.27
CA ILE A 262 24.22 1.64 4.30
C ILE A 262 22.85 0.99 4.53
N LEU A 263 22.02 1.59 5.41
CA LEU A 263 20.64 1.14 5.61
C LEU A 263 19.77 1.39 4.37
N VAL A 264 19.98 2.51 3.65
CA VAL A 264 19.31 2.80 2.37
C VAL A 264 19.63 1.73 1.34
N ILE A 265 20.89 1.30 1.21
CA ILE A 265 21.28 0.21 0.29
C ILE A 265 20.50 -1.07 0.62
N ARG A 266 20.48 -1.46 1.90
CA ARG A 266 19.77 -2.67 2.36
C ARG A 266 18.25 -2.57 2.16
N LYS A 267 17.69 -1.37 2.30
CA LYS A 267 16.25 -1.10 2.21
C LYS A 267 15.94 -0.06 1.14
N ILE A 268 16.44 -0.27 -0.09
CA ILE A 268 16.33 0.70 -1.21
C ILE A 268 14.88 1.14 -1.52
N HIS A 269 13.93 0.27 -1.21
CA HIS A 269 12.50 0.51 -1.41
C HIS A 269 11.90 1.51 -0.39
N VAL A 270 12.55 1.73 0.76
CA VAL A 270 12.05 2.61 1.82
C VAL A 270 12.46 4.05 1.52
N ARG A 271 11.50 4.83 1.01
CA ARG A 271 11.71 6.23 0.60
C ARG A 271 12.24 7.12 1.73
N LEU A 272 11.72 6.94 2.94
CA LEU A 272 12.04 7.78 4.09
C LEU A 272 13.54 7.70 4.47
N LEU A 273 14.17 6.53 4.33
CA LEU A 273 15.59 6.38 4.67
C LEU A 273 16.48 7.22 3.73
N TYR A 274 16.18 7.27 2.44
CA TYR A 274 16.93 8.09 1.49
C TYR A 274 16.74 9.59 1.77
N GLN A 275 15.50 9.99 2.07
CA GLN A 275 15.20 11.37 2.44
C GLN A 275 15.94 11.78 3.71
N LEU A 276 15.98 10.89 4.71
CA LEU A 276 16.72 11.12 5.94
C LEU A 276 18.23 11.24 5.68
N ALA A 277 18.79 10.42 4.79
CA ALA A 277 20.19 10.51 4.40
C ALA A 277 20.52 11.85 3.71
N CYS A 278 19.67 12.32 2.80
CA CYS A 278 19.85 13.61 2.13
C CYS A 278 19.71 14.78 3.11
N VAL A 279 18.73 14.73 4.03
CA VAL A 279 18.58 15.73 5.09
C VAL A 279 19.80 15.72 6.02
N GLY A 280 20.36 14.55 6.31
CA GLY A 280 21.62 14.41 7.05
C GLY A 280 22.79 15.12 6.36
N LEU A 281 22.92 14.99 5.03
CA LEU A 281 23.93 15.74 4.26
C LEU A 281 23.69 17.25 4.32
N ILE A 282 22.44 17.70 4.17
CA ILE A 282 22.09 19.14 4.25
C ILE A 282 22.49 19.70 5.62
N ILE A 283 22.12 19.01 6.71
CA ILE A 283 22.46 19.43 8.08
C ILE A 283 23.99 19.45 8.27
N SER A 284 24.68 18.40 7.82
CA SER A 284 26.15 18.31 7.93
C SER A 284 26.84 19.45 7.19
N LEU A 285 26.34 19.79 5.99
CA LEU A 285 26.84 20.89 5.18
C LEU A 285 26.57 22.25 5.87
N SER A 286 25.36 22.45 6.42
CA SER A 286 25.00 23.68 7.13
C SER A 286 25.80 23.90 8.42
N LEU A 287 26.20 22.83 9.12
CA LEU A 287 27.01 22.93 10.33
C LEU A 287 28.50 23.09 10.05
N ALA A 288 28.96 22.67 8.88
CA ALA A 288 30.36 22.78 8.49
C ALA A 288 30.72 24.16 7.94
N ILE A 289 29.74 24.92 7.45
CA ILE A 289 29.99 26.14 6.67
C ILE A 289 29.21 27.31 7.25
N SER A 290 29.92 28.36 7.66
CA SER A 290 29.34 29.60 8.18
C SER A 290 29.10 30.68 7.11
N GLY A 291 29.61 30.49 5.89
CA GLY A 291 29.49 31.43 4.76
C GLY A 291 28.65 30.91 3.60
N ASN A 292 27.94 31.83 2.92
CA ASN A 292 27.27 31.55 1.65
C ASN A 292 28.27 31.76 0.50
N SER A 293 28.92 30.69 0.06
CA SER A 293 29.63 30.70 -1.23
C SER A 293 28.70 30.21 -2.34
N GLU A 294 28.95 30.63 -3.58
CA GLU A 294 28.21 30.11 -4.74
C GLU A 294 28.34 28.59 -4.84
N PHE A 295 29.49 28.04 -4.45
CA PHE A 295 29.73 26.60 -4.48
C PHE A 295 28.78 25.83 -3.54
N THR A 296 28.53 26.36 -2.35
CA THR A 296 27.68 25.70 -1.35
C THR A 296 26.21 25.82 -1.72
N SER A 297 25.79 26.93 -2.32
CA SER A 297 24.43 27.08 -2.84
C SER A 297 24.12 26.07 -3.95
N TRP A 298 25.07 25.78 -4.84
CA TRP A 298 24.94 24.71 -5.84
C TRP A 298 24.83 23.31 -5.23
N LEU A 299 25.61 22.99 -4.18
CA LEU A 299 25.45 21.73 -3.45
C LEU A 299 24.07 21.59 -2.81
N TYR A 300 23.55 22.64 -2.17
CA TYR A 300 22.19 22.63 -1.65
C TYR A 300 21.18 22.38 -2.78
N ALA A 301 21.31 23.07 -3.91
CA ALA A 301 20.44 22.87 -5.07
C ALA A 301 20.47 21.39 -5.55
N ILE A 302 21.66 20.78 -5.65
CA ILE A 302 21.82 19.37 -6.00
C ILE A 302 21.13 18.45 -4.98
N LEU A 303 21.31 18.68 -3.69
CA LEU A 303 20.69 17.88 -2.63
C LEU A 303 19.15 17.99 -2.64
N PHE A 304 18.62 19.21 -2.82
CA PHE A 304 17.18 19.44 -2.97
C PHE A 304 16.63 18.80 -4.25
N MET A 305 17.34 18.91 -5.38
CA MET A 305 16.97 18.22 -6.60
C MET A 305 17.00 16.70 -6.44
N SER A 306 17.97 16.16 -5.70
CA SER A 306 18.05 14.73 -5.38
C SER A 306 16.84 14.24 -4.56
N LEU A 307 16.43 15.02 -3.56
CA LEU A 307 15.20 14.79 -2.78
C LEU A 307 13.95 14.80 -3.68
N PHE A 308 13.88 15.76 -4.61
CA PHE A 308 12.79 15.88 -5.56
C PHE A 308 12.76 14.69 -6.53
N VAL A 309 13.90 14.33 -7.13
CA VAL A 309 14.04 13.13 -7.99
C VAL A 309 13.52 11.89 -7.25
N ARG A 310 13.95 11.67 -6.00
CA ARG A 310 13.49 10.52 -5.21
C ARG A 310 11.97 10.51 -4.98
N LEU A 311 11.32 11.68 -4.94
CA LEU A 311 9.87 11.82 -4.80
C LEU A 311 9.13 11.31 -6.05
N PHE A 312 9.66 11.54 -7.25
CA PHE A 312 9.04 11.07 -8.50
C PHE A 312 9.41 9.64 -8.87
N LEU A 313 10.55 9.12 -8.40
CA LEU A 313 10.98 7.76 -8.75
C LEU A 313 10.14 6.70 -8.03
N PRO A 314 9.52 5.76 -8.77
CA PRO A 314 8.80 4.66 -8.16
C PRO A 314 9.76 3.74 -7.43
N ALA A 315 9.37 3.23 -6.26
CA ALA A 315 10.20 2.25 -5.53
C ALA A 315 10.33 0.91 -6.26
N ARG A 316 9.30 0.55 -7.05
CA ARG A 316 9.23 -0.70 -7.83
C ARG A 316 8.65 -0.42 -9.21
N GLU A 317 9.21 -1.09 -10.21
CA GLU A 317 8.75 -1.03 -11.59
C GLU A 317 8.42 -2.43 -12.08
N VAL A 318 7.42 -2.53 -12.96
CA VAL A 318 7.17 -3.76 -13.72
C VAL A 318 8.28 -3.93 -14.74
N ALA A 319 8.87 -5.12 -14.79
CA ALA A 319 9.94 -5.45 -15.72
C ALA A 319 9.44 -5.41 -17.18
N PRO A 320 10.32 -5.22 -18.17
CA PRO A 320 9.95 -5.10 -19.57
C PRO A 320 9.11 -6.28 -20.07
N SER A 321 9.42 -7.50 -19.61
CA SER A 321 8.67 -8.73 -19.93
C SER A 321 7.21 -8.70 -19.50
N ALA A 322 6.87 -7.94 -18.45
CA ALA A 322 5.51 -7.82 -17.94
C ALA A 322 4.87 -6.45 -18.23
N LYS A 323 5.54 -5.56 -18.99
CA LYS A 323 4.98 -4.24 -19.35
C LYS A 323 3.74 -4.36 -20.23
N ASP A 324 3.71 -5.37 -21.09
CA ASP A 324 2.58 -5.66 -21.97
C ASP A 324 1.33 -6.07 -21.18
N TRP A 325 1.52 -6.89 -20.13
CA TRP A 325 0.47 -7.20 -19.17
C TRP A 325 -0.01 -5.95 -18.43
N GLU A 326 0.90 -5.12 -17.91
CA GLU A 326 0.52 -3.90 -17.18
C GLU A 326 -0.27 -2.93 -18.07
N ALA A 327 0.13 -2.77 -19.33
CA ALA A 327 -0.55 -1.91 -20.30
C ALA A 327 -1.94 -2.46 -20.65
N SER A 328 -2.06 -3.76 -20.90
CA SER A 328 -3.34 -4.43 -21.22
C SER A 328 -4.30 -4.38 -20.03
N MET A 329 -3.83 -4.68 -18.81
CA MET A 329 -4.60 -4.51 -17.58
C MET A 329 -5.06 -3.06 -17.37
N ARG A 330 -4.21 -2.08 -17.68
CA ARG A 330 -4.55 -0.65 -17.56
C ARG A 330 -5.62 -0.26 -18.57
N ARG A 331 -5.55 -0.76 -19.82
CA ARG A 331 -6.58 -0.59 -20.85
C ARG A 331 -7.90 -1.20 -20.39
N TRP A 332 -7.88 -2.47 -19.99
CA TRP A 332 -9.03 -3.20 -19.45
C TRP A 332 -9.68 -2.41 -18.31
N ARG A 333 -8.89 -1.98 -17.31
CA ARG A 333 -9.41 -1.18 -16.19
C ARG A 333 -10.06 0.13 -16.62
N ARG A 334 -9.55 0.82 -17.64
CA ARG A 334 -10.17 2.07 -18.14
C ARG A 334 -11.50 1.81 -18.81
N ARG A 335 -11.62 0.72 -19.57
CA ARG A 335 -12.84 0.29 -20.26
C ARG A 335 -13.91 -0.13 -19.23
N TYR A 336 -13.60 -1.12 -18.40
CA TYR A 336 -14.54 -1.71 -17.43
C TYR A 336 -14.85 -0.83 -16.22
N LYS A 337 -14.06 0.22 -15.94
CA LYS A 337 -14.43 1.24 -14.96
C LYS A 337 -15.69 2.02 -15.35
N LYS A 338 -16.10 1.97 -16.62
CA LYS A 338 -17.35 2.54 -17.13
C LYS A 338 -18.54 1.57 -17.08
N GLY A 339 -18.34 0.34 -16.58
CA GLY A 339 -19.31 -0.76 -16.66
C GLY A 339 -18.83 -1.86 -17.60
N VAL A 340 -19.46 -3.02 -17.52
CA VAL A 340 -19.26 -4.09 -18.51
C VAL A 340 -19.75 -3.59 -19.88
N PRO A 341 -18.93 -3.68 -20.95
CA PRO A 341 -19.32 -3.21 -22.28
C PRO A 341 -20.57 -3.91 -22.80
N ALA A 342 -21.44 -3.20 -23.53
CA ALA A 342 -22.72 -3.73 -23.99
C ALA A 342 -22.55 -4.97 -24.89
N GLU A 343 -21.51 -4.96 -25.72
CA GLU A 343 -21.14 -6.07 -26.60
C GLU A 343 -20.76 -7.37 -25.85
N ARG A 344 -20.35 -7.28 -24.58
CA ARG A 344 -20.00 -8.44 -23.73
C ARG A 344 -21.19 -8.93 -22.90
N MET A 345 -22.30 -8.19 -22.87
CA MET A 345 -23.43 -8.54 -22.00
C MET A 345 -24.19 -9.79 -22.48
N GLY A 346 -24.01 -10.22 -23.74
CA GLY A 346 -24.62 -11.45 -24.27
C GLY A 346 -23.83 -12.74 -23.98
N GLU A 347 -22.77 -12.66 -23.18
CA GLU A 347 -21.89 -13.80 -22.86
C GLU A 347 -22.43 -14.64 -21.71
N SER A 348 -21.93 -15.88 -21.59
CA SER A 348 -22.35 -16.81 -20.55
C SER A 348 -22.20 -16.22 -19.13
N ALA A 349 -23.05 -16.68 -18.21
CA ALA A 349 -23.01 -16.26 -16.81
C ALA A 349 -21.62 -16.48 -16.17
N GLU A 350 -20.93 -17.56 -16.53
CA GLU A 350 -19.55 -17.85 -16.10
C GLU A 350 -18.56 -16.78 -16.57
N THR A 351 -18.69 -16.29 -17.81
CA THR A 351 -17.81 -15.25 -18.34
C THR A 351 -18.05 -13.92 -17.65
N LEU A 352 -19.33 -13.58 -17.42
CA LEU A 352 -19.70 -12.39 -16.65
C LEU A 352 -19.20 -12.46 -15.19
N GLU A 353 -19.27 -13.65 -14.56
CA GLU A 353 -18.69 -13.91 -13.25
C GLU A 353 -17.16 -13.69 -13.27
N GLN A 354 -16.46 -14.22 -14.28
CA GLN A 354 -15.02 -14.01 -14.45
C GLN A 354 -14.66 -12.53 -14.63
N ILE A 355 -15.45 -11.77 -15.40
CA ILE A 355 -15.30 -10.32 -15.55
C ILE A 355 -15.43 -9.62 -14.19
N ILE A 356 -16.43 -9.98 -13.39
CA ILE A 356 -16.62 -9.41 -12.05
C ILE A 356 -15.46 -9.75 -11.12
N GLN A 357 -15.01 -11.01 -11.08
CA GLN A 357 -13.84 -11.44 -10.31
C GLN A 357 -12.57 -10.66 -10.71
N THR A 358 -12.34 -10.51 -12.01
CA THR A 358 -11.21 -9.74 -12.56
C THR A 358 -11.31 -8.27 -12.16
N ALA A 359 -12.52 -7.69 -12.20
CA ALA A 359 -12.77 -6.32 -11.77
C ALA A 359 -12.48 -6.13 -10.28
N LEU A 360 -12.85 -7.09 -9.43
CA LEU A 360 -12.57 -7.10 -7.99
C LEU A 360 -11.07 -7.12 -7.71
N VAL A 361 -10.35 -8.05 -8.35
CA VAL A 361 -8.89 -8.18 -8.24
C VAL A 361 -8.18 -6.90 -8.67
N LEU A 362 -8.63 -6.29 -9.78
CA LEU A 362 -8.07 -5.05 -10.31
C LEU A 362 -8.51 -3.79 -9.53
N GLY A 363 -9.31 -3.95 -8.48
CA GLY A 363 -9.76 -2.87 -7.60
C GLY A 363 -10.71 -1.88 -8.28
N ILE A 364 -11.51 -2.36 -9.25
CA ILE A 364 -12.55 -1.58 -9.92
C ILE A 364 -13.94 -2.23 -9.85
N GLY A 365 -14.09 -3.36 -9.16
CA GLY A 365 -15.32 -4.16 -9.12
C GLY A 365 -16.58 -3.38 -8.74
N SER A 366 -16.52 -2.55 -7.69
CA SER A 366 -17.65 -1.70 -7.27
C SER A 366 -18.10 -0.74 -8.37
N ARG A 367 -17.15 -0.03 -8.99
CA ARG A 367 -17.45 0.92 -10.08
C ARG A 367 -17.90 0.22 -11.36
N CYS A 368 -17.32 -0.94 -11.65
CA CYS A 368 -17.69 -1.77 -12.80
C CYS A 368 -19.17 -2.16 -12.67
N VAL A 369 -19.52 -2.91 -11.62
CA VAL A 369 -20.89 -3.41 -11.40
C VAL A 369 -21.92 -2.28 -11.32
N ARG A 370 -21.62 -1.19 -10.61
CA ARG A 370 -22.57 -0.08 -10.47
C ARG A 370 -22.86 0.66 -11.78
N LYS A 371 -21.88 0.75 -12.67
CA LYS A 371 -22.03 1.46 -13.95
C LYS A 371 -22.48 0.56 -15.10
N THR A 372 -22.45 -0.75 -14.93
CA THR A 372 -22.98 -1.70 -15.90
C THR A 372 -24.47 -1.45 -16.11
N ASN A 373 -24.88 -1.37 -17.37
CA ASN A 373 -26.29 -1.28 -17.73
C ASN A 373 -26.91 -2.69 -17.74
N TRP A 374 -27.38 -3.14 -16.58
CA TRP A 374 -27.95 -4.48 -16.40
C TRP A 374 -29.25 -4.73 -17.18
N SER A 375 -29.92 -3.69 -17.69
CA SER A 375 -31.14 -3.87 -18.48
C SER A 375 -30.90 -4.61 -19.80
N MET A 376 -29.68 -4.55 -20.34
CA MET A 376 -29.30 -5.27 -21.57
C MET A 376 -29.45 -6.79 -21.44
N LEU A 377 -29.36 -7.33 -20.23
CA LEU A 377 -29.53 -8.75 -20.00
C LEU A 377 -31.00 -9.21 -20.07
N GLN A 378 -31.98 -8.31 -20.21
CA GLN A 378 -33.38 -8.71 -20.48
C GLN A 378 -33.51 -9.48 -21.80
N GLN A 379 -32.59 -9.26 -22.74
CA GLN A 379 -32.53 -9.96 -24.03
C GLN A 379 -31.57 -11.15 -24.02
N HIS A 380 -31.05 -11.54 -22.85
CA HIS A 380 -30.05 -12.59 -22.75
C HIS A 380 -30.63 -13.98 -23.10
N PRO A 381 -29.91 -14.86 -23.83
CA PRO A 381 -30.42 -16.19 -24.19
C PRO A 381 -30.78 -17.05 -22.96
N ASP A 382 -29.95 -16.98 -21.92
CA ASP A 382 -30.19 -17.67 -20.64
C ASP A 382 -31.45 -17.14 -19.94
N SER A 383 -32.43 -18.02 -19.73
CA SER A 383 -33.68 -17.71 -19.03
C SER A 383 -33.49 -17.40 -17.55
N GLU A 384 -32.48 -17.99 -16.89
CA GLU A 384 -32.23 -17.74 -15.46
C GLU A 384 -31.69 -16.33 -15.23
N LEU A 385 -30.79 -15.84 -16.09
CA LEU A 385 -30.33 -14.47 -16.04
C LEU A 385 -31.49 -13.48 -16.23
N ARG A 386 -32.36 -13.73 -17.22
CA ARG A 386 -33.58 -12.92 -17.42
C ARG A 386 -34.47 -12.88 -16.18
N ARG A 387 -34.77 -14.04 -15.59
CA ARG A 387 -35.55 -14.15 -14.34
C ARG A 387 -34.93 -13.35 -13.19
N LEU A 388 -33.61 -13.37 -13.05
CA LEU A 388 -32.91 -12.62 -12.00
C LEU A 388 -33.02 -11.10 -12.16
N ILE A 389 -33.16 -10.61 -13.40
CA ILE A 389 -33.30 -9.17 -13.68
C ILE A 389 -34.74 -8.71 -13.55
N GLU A 390 -35.69 -9.56 -13.92
CA GLU A 390 -37.11 -9.28 -13.72
C GLU A 390 -37.46 -9.18 -12.24
N ARG A 391 -36.72 -9.90 -11.39
CA ARG A 391 -36.84 -9.77 -9.94
C ARG A 391 -36.55 -8.33 -9.51
N GLU A 392 -37.47 -7.75 -8.73
CA GLU A 392 -37.23 -6.45 -8.12
C GLU A 392 -35.93 -6.47 -7.29
N PRO A 393 -35.13 -5.38 -7.34
CA PRO A 393 -33.95 -5.29 -6.50
C PRO A 393 -34.40 -5.44 -5.05
N ALA A 394 -33.95 -6.50 -4.40
CA ALA A 394 -34.54 -6.87 -3.12
C ALA A 394 -34.10 -5.90 -2.01
N GLN A 395 -34.91 -5.82 -0.95
CA GLN A 395 -34.54 -5.09 0.24
C GLN A 395 -33.24 -5.63 0.85
N GLU A 396 -32.52 -4.68 1.44
CA GLU A 396 -31.14 -4.71 1.91
C GLU A 396 -30.70 -5.94 2.74
N ASP A 397 -31.63 -6.61 3.43
CA ASP A 397 -31.35 -7.71 4.37
C ASP A 397 -31.67 -9.11 3.82
N SER A 398 -32.20 -9.18 2.60
CA SER A 398 -32.50 -10.45 1.94
C SER A 398 -31.23 -11.03 1.32
N LEU A 399 -31.06 -12.35 1.45
CA LEU A 399 -30.07 -13.06 0.66
C LEU A 399 -30.66 -13.28 -0.74
N PRO A 400 -29.83 -13.34 -1.79
CA PRO A 400 -30.28 -13.92 -3.04
C PRO A 400 -30.85 -15.31 -2.72
N GLY A 401 -32.07 -15.58 -3.18
CA GLY A 401 -32.69 -16.89 -3.00
C GLY A 401 -31.86 -18.01 -3.62
N ALA A 402 -32.21 -19.26 -3.37
CA ALA A 402 -31.61 -20.37 -4.11
C ALA A 402 -31.78 -20.11 -5.62
N THR A 403 -30.68 -20.17 -6.37
CA THR A 403 -30.65 -19.98 -7.83
C THR A 403 -29.96 -21.17 -8.45
N MET A 404 -30.31 -21.50 -9.69
CA MET A 404 -29.62 -22.57 -10.44
C MET A 404 -28.21 -22.16 -10.88
N LEU A 405 -27.89 -20.86 -10.80
CA LEU A 405 -26.58 -20.27 -11.09
C LEU A 405 -25.59 -20.44 -9.91
N GLU A 406 -25.44 -21.67 -9.41
CA GLU A 406 -24.50 -21.97 -8.31
C GLU A 406 -23.04 -21.62 -8.67
N GLN A 407 -22.72 -21.62 -9.97
CA GLN A 407 -21.39 -21.35 -10.49
C GLN A 407 -21.07 -19.85 -10.65
N ALA A 408 -22.08 -18.95 -10.56
CA ALA A 408 -21.91 -17.51 -10.74
C ALA A 408 -22.44 -16.68 -9.54
N PRO A 409 -21.93 -16.87 -8.32
CA PRO A 409 -22.47 -16.21 -7.14
C PRO A 409 -22.33 -14.69 -7.21
N LEU A 410 -21.17 -14.16 -7.64
CA LEU A 410 -20.94 -12.71 -7.63
C LEU A 410 -21.82 -11.99 -8.64
N LEU A 411 -22.13 -12.63 -9.77
CA LEU A 411 -23.10 -12.14 -10.74
C LEU A 411 -24.50 -12.08 -10.13
N VAL A 412 -24.94 -13.16 -9.47
CA VAL A 412 -26.23 -13.17 -8.74
C VAL A 412 -26.28 -12.04 -7.71
N LEU A 413 -25.19 -11.82 -6.96
CA LEU A 413 -25.08 -10.72 -6.00
C LEU A 413 -25.15 -9.35 -6.66
N ALA A 414 -24.43 -9.18 -7.78
CA ALA A 414 -24.39 -7.94 -8.54
C ALA A 414 -25.77 -7.57 -9.10
N LEU A 415 -26.51 -8.55 -9.61
CA LEU A 415 -27.87 -8.39 -10.12
C LEU A 415 -28.87 -8.09 -8.99
N HIS A 416 -28.79 -8.85 -7.90
CA HIS A 416 -29.63 -8.66 -6.73
C HIS A 416 -29.49 -7.26 -6.13
N LEU A 417 -28.28 -6.70 -6.18
CA LEU A 417 -27.91 -5.41 -5.61
C LEU A 417 -27.70 -4.31 -6.67
N ARG A 418 -28.34 -4.45 -7.84
CA ARG A 418 -28.21 -3.48 -8.95
C ARG A 418 -28.42 -2.04 -8.48
N GLY A 419 -27.55 -1.13 -8.91
CA GLY A 419 -27.55 0.30 -8.52
C GLY A 419 -26.93 0.61 -7.15
N VAL A 420 -26.76 -0.38 -6.28
CA VAL A 420 -26.35 -0.23 -4.88
C VAL A 420 -25.06 -1.01 -4.56
N TYR A 421 -24.72 -1.98 -5.41
CA TYR A 421 -23.58 -2.84 -5.20
C TYR A 421 -22.28 -2.03 -5.06
N ARG A 422 -21.67 -2.13 -3.89
CA ARG A 422 -20.30 -1.69 -3.65
C ARG A 422 -19.51 -2.91 -3.21
N ALA A 423 -18.66 -3.42 -4.07
CA ALA A 423 -17.62 -4.32 -3.58
C ALA A 423 -16.71 -3.54 -2.63
N MET A 424 -16.88 -3.74 -1.33
CA MET A 424 -15.94 -3.21 -0.36
C MET A 424 -14.73 -4.13 -0.30
N SER A 425 -13.60 -3.60 -0.76
CA SER A 425 -12.31 -4.10 -0.34
C SER A 425 -11.93 -3.39 0.95
N ALA A 426 -11.33 -4.12 1.90
CA ALA A 426 -10.86 -3.73 3.24
C ALA A 426 -10.47 -2.27 3.51
N ALA A 427 -10.00 -1.54 2.50
CA ALA A 427 -9.43 -0.22 2.60
C ALA A 427 -10.46 0.93 2.58
N GLU A 428 -11.75 0.66 2.34
CA GLU A 428 -12.79 1.72 2.28
C GLU A 428 -13.65 1.83 3.55
N PHE A 429 -13.43 0.97 4.55
CA PHE A 429 -13.98 1.16 5.90
C PHE A 429 -13.01 2.00 6.73
N PRO A 430 -13.49 2.91 7.61
CA PRO A 430 -12.65 3.86 8.36
C PRO A 430 -11.64 3.24 9.35
N TYR A 431 -11.46 1.92 9.38
CA TYR A 431 -10.43 1.26 10.18
C TYR A 431 -9.60 0.32 9.29
N ASP A 432 -8.66 0.96 8.59
CA ASP A 432 -7.57 0.33 7.83
C ASP A 432 -6.80 -0.61 8.77
N ARG A 433 -6.87 -1.94 8.52
CA ARG A 433 -5.74 -2.89 8.70
C ARG A 433 -6.00 -4.35 8.32
N SER A 434 -7.23 -4.83 8.19
CA SER A 434 -7.49 -6.19 7.65
C SER A 434 -8.98 -6.48 7.57
N ASN A 435 -9.65 -6.35 6.42
CA ASN A 435 -11.09 -6.64 6.35
C ASN A 435 -11.62 -7.14 4.99
N TYR A 436 -11.91 -8.43 4.89
CA TYR A 436 -12.70 -8.98 3.79
C TYR A 436 -14.18 -8.94 4.13
N ILE A 437 -14.86 -7.85 3.78
CA ILE A 437 -16.31 -7.84 3.85
C ILE A 437 -16.88 -7.11 2.64
N PHE A 438 -17.71 -7.82 1.87
CA PHE A 438 -18.52 -7.24 0.81
C PHE A 438 -19.68 -6.51 1.48
N GLY A 439 -19.87 -5.22 1.22
CA GLY A 439 -21.04 -4.53 1.74
C GLY A 439 -21.59 -3.54 0.73
N THR A 440 -22.90 -3.63 0.54
CA THR A 440 -23.74 -2.69 -0.18
C THR A 440 -23.61 -1.29 0.40
N VAL A 441 -23.58 -0.27 -0.46
CA VAL A 441 -23.65 1.14 0.00
C VAL A 441 -24.63 1.88 -0.89
N PHE A 442 -25.61 2.52 -0.26
CA PHE A 442 -26.52 3.44 -0.95
C PHE A 442 -25.92 4.85 -0.99
N PRO A 443 -26.01 5.56 -2.13
CA PRO A 443 -26.14 7.01 -2.07
C PRO A 443 -27.49 7.34 -1.41
N GLU A 444 -27.50 8.33 -0.52
CA GLU A 444 -28.75 8.85 0.06
C GLU A 444 -29.76 9.12 -1.06
N SER A 445 -31.00 8.70 -0.79
CA SER A 445 -32.17 8.92 -1.64
C SER A 445 -32.16 10.32 -2.26
N GLY A 446 -32.38 10.37 -3.57
CA GLY A 446 -32.33 11.60 -4.36
C GLY A 446 -33.12 12.75 -3.77
N GLY A 447 -32.39 13.76 -3.27
CA GLY A 447 -32.81 15.14 -3.32
C GLY A 447 -32.46 15.70 -4.70
N SER A 448 -33.48 15.96 -5.51
CA SER A 448 -33.37 16.70 -6.76
C SER A 448 -32.75 18.08 -6.54
N GLY A 449 -31.74 18.42 -7.36
CA GLY A 449 -31.32 19.80 -7.61
C GLY A 449 -30.27 20.37 -6.66
N GLY A 450 -29.02 20.43 -7.11
CA GLY A 450 -27.98 21.19 -6.43
C GLY A 450 -26.58 20.75 -6.83
N SER A 451 -26.05 21.31 -7.90
CA SER A 451 -24.62 21.27 -8.19
C SER A 451 -23.85 21.98 -7.08
N SER A 452 -23.27 21.22 -6.16
CA SER A 452 -22.24 21.72 -5.26
C SER A 452 -20.97 20.86 -5.37
N PRO A 453 -19.79 21.50 -5.50
CA PRO A 453 -18.54 20.78 -5.72
C PRO A 453 -18.15 20.04 -4.44
N VAL A 454 -17.71 18.80 -4.63
CA VAL A 454 -17.06 17.99 -3.61
C VAL A 454 -15.78 18.73 -3.17
N TYR A 455 -15.84 19.34 -1.99
CA TYR A 455 -14.68 19.89 -1.30
C TYR A 455 -13.72 18.75 -0.98
N THR A 456 -12.51 18.82 -1.53
CA THR A 456 -11.36 18.05 -1.05
C THR A 456 -10.74 18.84 0.09
N ASP A 457 -10.99 18.43 1.33
CA ASP A 457 -10.29 18.98 2.49
C ASP A 457 -8.84 18.50 2.50
N SER A 458 -7.97 19.39 2.03
CA SER A 458 -6.56 19.42 2.35
C SER A 458 -6.37 19.85 3.81
N TYR A 459 -5.85 18.93 4.62
CA TYR A 459 -5.28 19.23 5.93
C TYR A 459 -4.19 20.30 5.81
N SER A 460 -4.47 21.50 6.30
CA SER A 460 -3.49 22.54 6.62
C SER A 460 -3.54 22.80 8.11
N GLY A 461 -2.42 22.57 8.79
CA GLY A 461 -2.27 22.86 10.20
C GLY A 461 -1.98 24.32 10.51
N LYS A 462 -2.24 24.66 11.78
CA LYS A 462 -1.80 25.83 12.57
C LYS A 462 -2.48 27.17 12.31
N ASN A 463 -3.19 27.66 13.33
CA ASN A 463 -2.63 28.74 14.15
C ASN A 463 -3.28 28.85 15.53
N HIS A 464 -2.42 29.07 16.52
CA HIS A 464 -2.75 29.55 17.86
C HIS A 464 -3.45 30.91 17.79
N LYS A 465 -4.42 31.13 18.69
CA LYS A 465 -4.57 32.40 19.40
C LYS A 465 -5.31 32.21 20.73
N HIS A 466 -4.71 32.79 21.76
CA HIS A 466 -5.24 33.00 23.11
C HIS A 466 -6.55 33.79 23.09
N THR A 467 -7.47 33.46 24.00
CA THR A 467 -8.26 34.45 24.75
C THR A 467 -8.69 33.89 26.11
N HIS A 468 -8.84 34.83 27.02
CA HIS A 468 -8.92 34.79 28.47
C HIS A 468 -10.30 34.43 29.03
N ASP A 469 -10.27 34.05 30.32
CA ASP A 469 -11.21 34.30 31.43
C ASP A 469 -12.69 33.91 31.30
N HIS A 470 -13.20 33.09 32.23
CA HIS A 470 -13.91 33.62 33.40
C HIS A 470 -14.18 32.53 34.46
N HIS A 471 -14.24 33.06 35.67
CA HIS A 471 -14.42 32.45 36.98
C HIS A 471 -15.87 31.98 37.27
N ASP A 472 -15.98 31.34 38.44
CA ASP A 472 -17.16 31.07 39.27
C ASP A 472 -17.85 29.73 38.99
N GLY A 473 -18.11 28.86 39.97
CA GLY A 473 -18.08 29.00 41.43
C GLY A 473 -19.04 27.96 42.02
N SER A 474 -18.89 27.69 43.32
CA SER A 474 -19.73 26.82 44.17
C SER A 474 -19.52 25.31 43.99
N GLY A 475 -19.41 24.50 45.03
CA GLY A 475 -19.40 24.75 46.47
C GLY A 475 -19.09 23.43 47.16
N GLY A 476 -18.16 23.46 48.11
CA GLY A 476 -17.99 22.35 49.04
C GLY A 476 -19.08 22.37 50.11
N HIS A 477 -19.33 21.24 50.76
CA HIS A 477 -19.36 21.13 52.22
C HIS A 477 -19.37 19.65 52.65
N HIS A 478 -18.79 19.47 53.83
CA HIS A 478 -18.50 18.25 54.58
C HIS A 478 -19.75 17.47 55.03
N HIS A 479 -19.60 16.17 55.27
CA HIS A 479 -19.56 15.57 56.62
C HIS A 479 -19.47 14.04 56.51
N GLY A 480 -18.57 13.46 57.31
CA GLY A 480 -18.47 12.02 57.49
C GLY A 480 -19.50 11.46 58.48
N SER A 481 -19.59 10.14 58.52
CA SER A 481 -19.41 9.29 59.71
C SER A 481 -20.11 7.94 59.54
N ASP A 482 -19.36 6.89 59.89
CA ASP A 482 -19.75 5.65 60.57
C ASP A 482 -20.95 4.82 60.11
N SER A 483 -20.70 3.54 59.85
CA SER A 483 -20.90 2.45 60.83
C SER A 483 -21.09 1.10 60.13
N GLY A 484 -20.73 0.02 60.82
CA GLY A 484 -21.36 -1.28 60.61
C GLY A 484 -20.43 -2.43 60.26
N ASP A 485 -19.59 -2.81 61.22
CA ASP A 485 -18.99 -4.13 61.32
C ASP A 485 -20.01 -5.11 61.91
N SER A 486 -20.18 -6.27 61.26
CA SER A 486 -20.77 -7.54 61.74
C SER A 486 -20.95 -8.40 60.48
N GLY A 487 -20.35 -9.57 60.32
CA GLY A 487 -20.01 -10.57 61.32
C GLY A 487 -20.83 -11.81 61.01
N GLY A 488 -20.14 -12.89 60.63
CA GLY A 488 -20.66 -14.26 60.83
C GLY A 488 -21.21 -14.98 59.60
N GLY A 489 -20.42 -15.94 59.10
CA GLY A 489 -20.77 -17.34 59.31
C GLY A 489 -21.30 -18.15 58.12
N GLY A 490 -20.63 -19.29 57.89
CA GLY A 490 -21.18 -20.52 57.32
C GLY A 490 -20.86 -20.73 55.84
N ASP A 491 -19.90 -21.60 55.47
CA ASP A 491 -20.07 -23.06 55.30
C ASP A 491 -21.30 -23.41 54.43
N SER A 492 -21.30 -24.31 53.45
CA SER A 492 -20.39 -25.39 53.04
C SER A 492 -21.06 -26.12 51.84
N GLY A 493 -20.30 -26.99 51.14
CA GLY A 493 -20.81 -27.99 50.18
C GLY A 493 -20.83 -27.51 48.72
N GLY A 494 -20.05 -28.06 47.79
CA GLY A 494 -19.96 -29.49 47.40
C GLY A 494 -21.14 -29.77 46.46
N GLY A 495 -21.04 -30.32 45.25
CA GLY A 495 -20.04 -31.08 44.49
C GLY A 495 -20.83 -31.94 43.48
N GLY A 496 -20.19 -32.40 42.40
CA GLY A 496 -20.72 -33.38 41.42
C GLY A 496 -21.38 -32.74 40.19
N ASP A 497 -21.10 -33.12 38.94
CA ASP A 497 -20.29 -34.19 38.35
C ASP A 497 -19.60 -33.69 37.06
#